data_AF-A0A6B1GD18-F1
#
_entry.id   AF-A0A6B1GD18-F1
#
_cell.length_a   1.000
_cell.length_b   1.000
_cell.length_c   1.000
_cell.angle_alpha   90.00
_cell.angle_beta   90.00
_cell.angle_gamma   90.00
#
_symmetry.space_group_name_H-M   'P 1'
#
loop_
_entity.id
_entity.type
_entity.pdbx_description
1 polymer ?
#
loop_
_entity_poly.entity_id
_entity_poly.type
_entity_poly.pdbx_seq_one_letter_code
_entity_poly.pdbx_strand_id
1 'polypeptide(L)'
;MSPRRRTVVTVVVLLAIVAAAAIVGVWRVLGDAPEEVSLAEAVEVAEQAQEDAAAELDGTWAVDAETGEFTLDDATGSFAGFRVDEELARIGAFTAVGRTGDVSGTLVIAEESVTSVEIEVDLTTLRTDDSRRDGAVQRALGTSQHPTATFSLAEELHIDGAVELGGSISLMASGDLTVNGITQPVTIDIEAQLVGSVIAVVGSVEITFADFDVTVPQVPIVLSAEDHGIMEFQLLFRRS
;
A
#
# COMPACT_ATOMS: atom_id res chain seq x y z
N MET A 1 -31.96 -17.77 -43.92
CA MET A 1 -30.52 -17.47 -43.83
C MET A 1 -29.74 -18.75 -44.07
N SER A 2 -28.90 -18.82 -45.11
CA SER A 2 -28.25 -20.08 -45.51
C SER A 2 -27.21 -20.53 -44.47
N PRO A 3 -26.97 -21.85 -44.30
CA PRO A 3 -26.06 -22.39 -43.28
C PRO A 3 -24.63 -21.83 -43.38
N ARG A 4 -24.21 -21.45 -44.60
CA ARG A 4 -22.94 -20.77 -44.86
C ARG A 4 -22.87 -19.36 -44.26
N ARG A 5 -23.96 -18.58 -44.28
CA ARG A 5 -24.00 -17.24 -43.66
C ARG A 5 -23.99 -17.29 -42.13
N ARG A 6 -24.59 -18.31 -41.52
CA ARG A 6 -24.53 -18.49 -40.05
C ARG A 6 -23.12 -18.83 -39.57
N THR A 7 -22.43 -19.72 -40.30
CA THR A 7 -21.05 -20.13 -39.97
C THR A 7 -20.07 -18.96 -40.07
N VAL A 8 -20.18 -18.13 -41.12
CA VAL A 8 -19.33 -16.94 -41.29
C VAL A 8 -19.56 -15.91 -40.18
N VAL A 9 -20.81 -15.65 -39.78
CA VAL A 9 -21.13 -14.71 -38.70
C VAL A 9 -20.57 -15.20 -37.36
N THR A 10 -20.69 -16.50 -37.06
CA THR A 10 -20.15 -17.08 -35.81
C THR A 10 -18.64 -16.98 -35.72
N VAL A 11 -17.93 -17.25 -36.82
CA VAL A 11 -16.45 -17.14 -36.87
C VAL A 11 -15.98 -15.70 -36.69
N VAL A 12 -16.66 -14.73 -37.28
CA VAL A 12 -16.33 -13.30 -37.14
C VAL A 12 -16.54 -12.81 -35.70
N VAL A 13 -17.63 -13.22 -35.04
CA VAL A 13 -17.91 -12.86 -33.64
C VAL A 13 -16.86 -13.47 -32.69
N LEU A 14 -16.48 -14.73 -32.90
CA LEU A 14 -15.43 -15.37 -32.09
C LEU A 14 -14.07 -14.70 -32.27
N LEU A 15 -13.69 -14.33 -33.49
CA LEU A 15 -12.45 -13.58 -33.75
C LEU A 15 -12.47 -12.19 -33.10
N ALA A 16 -13.61 -11.50 -33.10
CA ALA A 16 -13.75 -10.22 -32.42
C ALA A 16 -13.63 -10.34 -30.89
N ILE A 17 -14.18 -11.40 -30.29
CA ILE A 17 -14.05 -11.68 -28.85
C ILE A 17 -12.59 -12.00 -28.50
N VAL A 18 -11.91 -12.82 -29.30
CA VAL A 18 -10.49 -13.15 -29.09
C VAL A 18 -9.60 -11.92 -29.26
N ALA A 19 -9.87 -11.07 -30.25
CA ALA A 19 -9.15 -9.81 -30.45
C ALA A 19 -9.41 -8.82 -29.30
N ALA A 20 -10.65 -8.70 -28.82
CA ALA A 20 -10.98 -7.87 -27.67
C ALA A 20 -10.34 -8.39 -26.38
N ALA A 21 -10.31 -9.70 -26.16
CA ALA A 21 -9.61 -10.32 -25.03
C ALA A 21 -8.08 -10.13 -25.11
N ALA A 22 -7.50 -10.17 -26.31
CA ALA A 22 -6.09 -9.88 -26.53
C ALA A 22 -5.76 -8.40 -26.33
N ILE A 23 -6.64 -7.48 -26.76
CA ILE A 23 -6.47 -6.03 -26.54
C ILE A 23 -6.60 -5.71 -25.05
N VAL A 24 -7.59 -6.26 -24.35
CA VAL A 24 -7.74 -6.12 -22.89
C VAL A 24 -6.54 -6.73 -22.16
N GLY A 25 -6.06 -7.90 -22.58
CA GLY A 25 -4.89 -8.55 -21.99
C GLY A 25 -3.59 -7.77 -22.21
N VAL A 26 -3.43 -7.12 -23.36
CA VAL A 26 -2.28 -6.24 -23.64
C VAL A 26 -2.38 -4.91 -22.88
N TRP A 27 -3.58 -4.34 -22.74
CA TRP A 27 -3.79 -3.12 -21.95
C TRP A 27 -3.58 -3.36 -20.45
N ARG A 28 -3.93 -4.55 -19.94
CA ARG A 28 -3.69 -4.94 -18.55
C ARG A 28 -2.21 -5.20 -18.21
N VAL A 29 -1.41 -5.53 -19.23
CA VAL A 29 0.05 -5.77 -19.10
C VAL A 29 0.85 -4.48 -19.36
N LEU A 30 0.22 -3.47 -19.94
CA LEU A 30 0.78 -2.12 -20.18
C LEU A 30 0.09 -1.06 -19.30
N GLY A 31 -0.64 -1.48 -18.25
CA GLY A 31 -1.27 -0.54 -17.32
C GLY A 31 -0.20 0.22 -16.56
N ASP A 32 -0.43 1.51 -16.31
CA ASP A 32 0.40 2.28 -15.41
C ASP A 32 0.42 1.62 -14.02
N ALA A 33 1.53 1.77 -13.29
CA ALA A 33 1.61 1.30 -11.91
C ALA A 33 0.46 1.92 -11.08
N PRO A 34 -0.07 1.22 -10.05
CA PRO A 34 -1.05 1.80 -9.14
C PRO A 34 -0.61 3.19 -8.66
N GLU A 35 -1.55 4.11 -8.47
CA GLU A 35 -1.25 5.49 -8.05
C GLU A 35 -0.52 5.50 -6.70
N GLU A 36 0.36 6.49 -6.50
CA GLU A 36 1.09 6.70 -5.25
C GLU A 36 0.12 7.08 -4.13
N VAL A 37 0.46 6.75 -2.88
CA VAL A 37 -0.40 7.10 -1.74
C VAL A 37 -0.63 8.62 -1.65
N SER A 38 -1.87 9.02 -1.38
CA SER A 38 -2.22 10.42 -1.22
C SER A 38 -3.16 10.63 -0.03
N LEU A 39 -2.89 11.67 0.77
CA LEU A 39 -3.77 12.00 1.89
C LEU A 39 -5.16 12.40 1.40
N ALA A 40 -5.26 13.05 0.23
CA ALA A 40 -6.52 13.52 -0.34
C ALA A 40 -7.50 12.35 -0.56
N GLU A 41 -7.04 11.25 -1.16
CA GLU A 41 -7.88 10.06 -1.39
C GLU A 41 -8.25 9.37 -0.07
N ALA A 42 -7.30 9.25 0.87
CA ALA A 42 -7.56 8.69 2.19
C ALA A 42 -8.65 9.49 2.95
N VAL A 43 -8.62 10.81 2.82
CA VAL A 43 -9.60 11.73 3.41
C VAL A 43 -10.96 11.60 2.74
N GLU A 44 -11.04 11.48 1.42
CA GLU A 44 -12.31 11.25 0.72
C GLU A 44 -13.00 9.96 1.20
N VAL A 45 -12.22 8.89 1.44
CA VAL A 45 -12.74 7.63 2.02
C VAL A 45 -13.21 7.85 3.46
N ALA A 46 -12.41 8.54 4.27
CA ALA A 46 -12.77 8.85 5.66
C ALA A 46 -14.04 9.72 5.75
N GLU A 47 -14.23 10.67 4.83
CA GLU A 47 -15.42 11.53 4.76
C GLU A 47 -16.69 10.75 4.45
N GLN A 48 -16.60 9.68 3.65
CA GLN A 48 -17.73 8.78 3.37
C GLN A 48 -18.05 7.87 4.56
N ALA A 49 -17.07 7.59 5.40
CA ALA A 49 -17.15 6.69 6.53
C ALA A 49 -17.37 7.38 7.89
N GLN A 50 -17.32 8.71 7.92
CA GLN A 50 -17.49 9.48 9.14
C GLN A 50 -18.93 9.39 9.67
N GLU A 51 -19.06 9.31 10.99
CA GLU A 51 -20.33 9.53 11.67
C GLU A 51 -20.46 11.01 12.07
N ASP A 52 -21.69 11.54 12.20
CA ASP A 52 -21.99 12.97 12.46
C ASP A 52 -21.37 13.55 13.76
N ALA A 53 -20.71 12.74 14.58
CA ALA A 53 -20.09 13.17 15.83
C ALA A 53 -18.56 13.29 15.70
N ALA A 54 -18.03 14.50 15.89
CA ALA A 54 -16.59 14.73 16.02
C ALA A 54 -16.06 13.97 17.25
N ALA A 55 -15.04 13.13 17.04
CA ALA A 55 -14.37 12.43 18.13
C ALA A 55 -13.38 13.35 18.83
N GLU A 56 -13.30 13.26 20.17
CA GLU A 56 -12.14 13.80 20.90
C GLU A 56 -10.88 13.08 20.43
N LEU A 57 -9.80 13.83 20.17
CA LEU A 57 -8.54 13.31 19.63
C LEU A 57 -7.83 12.35 20.61
N ASP A 58 -7.84 12.68 21.90
CA ASP A 58 -7.19 11.90 22.94
C ASP A 58 -7.82 10.51 23.10
N GLY A 59 -6.98 9.49 23.16
CA GLY A 59 -7.39 8.11 23.38
C GLY A 59 -6.58 7.09 22.61
N THR A 60 -7.09 5.86 22.61
CA THR A 60 -6.52 4.75 21.85
C THR A 60 -7.30 4.58 20.55
N TRP A 61 -6.56 4.47 19.46
CA TRP A 61 -7.06 4.30 18.12
C TRP A 61 -6.49 3.00 17.56
N ALA A 62 -7.31 2.20 16.90
CA ALA A 62 -6.93 0.96 16.25
C ALA A 62 -7.06 1.09 14.73
N VAL A 63 -6.21 0.38 13.99
CA VAL A 63 -6.32 0.29 12.52
C VAL A 63 -7.70 -0.25 12.17
N ASP A 64 -8.40 0.47 11.31
CA ASP A 64 -9.70 0.11 10.78
C ASP A 64 -9.52 -0.74 9.52
N ALA A 65 -9.97 -1.99 9.61
CA ALA A 65 -9.99 -2.96 8.51
C ALA A 65 -11.36 -3.03 7.81
N GLU A 66 -12.36 -2.28 8.28
CA GLU A 66 -13.74 -2.32 7.76
C GLU A 66 -14.05 -1.15 6.82
N THR A 67 -13.35 -0.02 6.97
CA THR A 67 -13.52 1.14 6.09
C THR A 67 -12.67 1.02 4.83
N GLY A 68 -13.32 1.32 3.69
CA GLY A 68 -12.71 1.16 2.38
C GLY A 68 -12.62 -0.29 1.94
N GLU A 69 -12.25 -0.49 0.67
CA GLU A 69 -11.97 -1.80 0.11
C GLU A 69 -10.48 -1.88 -0.25
N PHE A 70 -9.85 -3.01 0.08
CA PHE A 70 -8.50 -3.29 -0.41
C PHE A 70 -8.53 -4.12 -1.69
N THR A 71 -8.20 -3.47 -2.79
CA THR A 71 -7.67 -4.09 -4.00
C THR A 71 -6.32 -3.44 -4.30
N LEU A 72 -5.46 -4.11 -5.07
CA LEU A 72 -4.16 -3.53 -5.43
C LEU A 72 -4.30 -2.22 -6.23
N ASP A 73 -5.35 -2.12 -7.05
CA ASP A 73 -5.61 -0.99 -7.95
C ASP A 73 -6.32 0.16 -7.22
N ASP A 74 -7.30 -0.12 -6.36
CA ASP A 74 -8.11 0.92 -5.70
C ASP A 74 -7.53 1.33 -4.34
N ALA A 75 -7.03 0.36 -3.56
CA ALA A 75 -6.38 0.53 -2.24
C ALA A 75 -7.04 1.55 -1.29
N THR A 76 -8.37 1.64 -1.28
CA THR A 76 -9.12 2.66 -0.50
C THR A 76 -9.15 2.41 1.00
N GLY A 77 -8.92 1.17 1.45
CA GLY A 77 -8.83 0.83 2.88
C GLY A 77 -7.43 1.04 3.48
N SER A 78 -7.22 0.47 4.67
CA SER A 78 -5.87 0.42 5.27
C SER A 78 -4.97 -0.58 4.52
N PHE A 79 -3.75 -0.17 4.16
CA PHE A 79 -2.76 -1.01 3.51
C PHE A 79 -1.32 -0.57 3.80
N ALA A 80 -0.39 -1.49 3.55
CA ALA A 80 1.04 -1.21 3.50
C ALA A 80 1.66 -1.92 2.29
N GLY A 81 2.77 -1.38 1.78
CA GLY A 81 3.39 -1.91 0.57
C GLY A 81 4.73 -1.29 0.23
N PHE A 82 5.16 -1.56 -1.01
CA PHE A 82 6.37 -1.02 -1.57
C PHE A 82 6.19 -0.62 -3.05
N ARG A 83 7.07 0.26 -3.50
CA ARG A 83 7.29 0.63 -4.90
C ARG A 83 8.78 0.52 -5.21
N VAL A 84 9.14 -0.09 -6.33
CA VAL A 84 10.53 -0.20 -6.80
C VAL A 84 10.61 0.18 -8.25
N ASP A 85 11.49 1.12 -8.58
CA ASP A 85 11.75 1.47 -9.96
C ASP A 85 12.69 0.43 -10.61
N GLU A 86 12.29 -0.02 -11.79
CA GLU A 86 12.95 -1.06 -12.59
C GLU A 86 13.13 -0.60 -14.04
N GLU A 87 14.17 -1.13 -14.69
CA GLU A 87 14.35 -0.99 -16.14
C GLU A 87 14.12 -2.35 -16.81
N LEU A 88 13.06 -2.45 -17.62
CA LEU A 88 12.67 -3.69 -18.27
C LEU A 88 13.13 -3.73 -19.72
N ALA A 89 13.70 -4.87 -20.13
CA ALA A 89 14.16 -5.07 -21.49
C ALA A 89 13.00 -4.91 -22.49
N ARG A 90 13.13 -3.93 -23.41
CA ARG A 90 12.16 -3.59 -24.48
C ARG A 90 10.89 -2.86 -24.03
N ILE A 91 10.70 -2.65 -22.73
CA ILE A 91 9.54 -1.92 -22.18
C ILE A 91 10.00 -0.53 -21.69
N GLY A 92 11.20 -0.42 -21.12
CA GLY A 92 11.72 0.82 -20.54
C GLY A 92 11.51 0.87 -19.01
N ALA A 93 11.53 2.08 -18.46
CA ALA A 93 11.24 2.33 -17.05
C ALA A 93 9.86 1.78 -16.65
N PHE A 94 9.81 1.14 -15.50
CA PHE A 94 8.63 0.49 -14.94
C PHE A 94 8.70 0.54 -13.41
N THR A 95 7.58 0.76 -12.73
CA THR A 95 7.54 0.71 -11.26
C THR A 95 6.80 -0.54 -10.81
N ALA A 96 7.51 -1.44 -10.12
CA ALA A 96 6.93 -2.61 -9.49
C ALA A 96 6.24 -2.22 -8.19
N VAL A 97 4.99 -2.64 -7.99
CA VAL A 97 4.20 -2.28 -6.80
C VAL A 97 3.70 -3.54 -6.11
N GLY A 98 3.90 -3.61 -4.80
CA GLY A 98 3.35 -4.68 -3.96
C GLY A 98 2.63 -4.12 -2.75
N ARG A 99 1.39 -4.53 -2.50
CA ARG A 99 0.59 -4.08 -1.34
C ARG A 99 -0.12 -5.24 -0.65
N THR A 100 -0.43 -5.06 0.62
CA THR A 100 -1.36 -5.89 1.40
C THR A 100 -2.29 -5.01 2.23
N GLY A 101 -3.56 -5.42 2.36
CA GLY A 101 -4.54 -4.81 3.26
C GLY A 101 -4.60 -5.46 4.63
N ASP A 102 -3.86 -6.55 4.86
CA ASP A 102 -3.82 -7.23 6.16
C ASP A 102 -2.85 -6.49 7.09
N VAL A 103 -3.31 -5.34 7.56
CA VAL A 103 -2.61 -4.48 8.50
C VAL A 103 -3.42 -4.37 9.78
N SER A 104 -2.73 -4.43 10.91
CA SER A 104 -3.31 -4.23 12.24
C SER A 104 -2.39 -3.37 13.09
N GLY A 105 -2.93 -2.78 14.14
CA GLY A 105 -2.12 -1.96 15.02
C GLY A 105 -2.93 -0.96 15.82
N THR A 106 -2.22 -0.22 16.65
CA THR A 106 -2.78 0.80 17.53
C THR A 106 -1.89 2.02 17.61
N LEU A 107 -2.50 3.19 17.78
CA LEU A 107 -1.82 4.40 18.22
C LEU A 107 -2.51 5.00 19.46
N VAL A 108 -1.74 5.71 20.27
CA VAL A 108 -2.24 6.39 21.48
C VAL A 108 -1.92 7.87 21.40
N ILE A 109 -2.96 8.69 21.50
CA ILE A 109 -2.86 10.15 21.57
C ILE A 109 -3.21 10.61 22.97
N ALA A 110 -2.33 11.40 23.57
CA ALA A 110 -2.53 12.04 24.86
C ALA A 110 -1.82 13.39 24.88
N GLU A 111 -2.49 14.42 25.42
CA GLU A 111 -1.89 15.74 25.63
C GLU A 111 -1.24 16.29 24.34
N GLU A 112 -1.98 16.26 23.23
CA GLU A 112 -1.53 16.74 21.91
C GLU A 112 -0.30 16.00 21.36
N SER A 113 -0.06 14.75 21.81
CA SER A 113 1.10 13.98 21.37
C SER A 113 0.75 12.52 21.08
N VAL A 114 1.34 11.96 20.04
CA VAL A 114 1.31 10.51 19.77
C VAL A 114 2.39 9.86 20.62
N THR A 115 1.96 9.16 21.66
CA THR A 115 2.87 8.61 22.70
C THR A 115 3.27 7.16 22.41
N SER A 116 2.52 6.45 21.57
CA SER A 116 2.80 5.07 21.18
C SER A 116 2.15 4.77 19.84
N VAL A 117 2.87 4.03 18.99
CA VAL A 117 2.34 3.40 17.77
C VAL A 117 2.94 2.01 17.69
N GLU A 118 2.11 1.02 17.40
CA GLU A 118 2.50 -0.35 17.10
C GLU A 118 1.70 -0.82 15.88
N ILE A 119 2.39 -1.13 14.79
CA ILE A 119 1.79 -1.63 13.55
C ILE A 119 2.38 -3.00 13.22
N GLU A 120 1.53 -3.92 12.80
CA GLU A 120 1.90 -5.24 12.26
C GLU A 120 1.23 -5.44 10.89
N VAL A 121 2.03 -5.87 9.92
CA VAL A 121 1.60 -6.13 8.54
C VAL A 121 1.84 -7.61 8.22
N ASP A 122 0.81 -8.32 7.75
CA ASP A 122 0.96 -9.69 7.25
C ASP A 122 1.51 -9.68 5.82
N LEU A 123 2.79 -10.03 5.67
CA LEU A 123 3.46 -10.07 4.37
C LEU A 123 3.09 -11.32 3.56
N THR A 124 2.45 -12.33 4.15
CA THR A 124 2.07 -13.56 3.45
C THR A 124 0.94 -13.34 2.46
N THR A 125 0.16 -12.26 2.66
CA THR A 125 -0.96 -11.87 1.79
C THR A 125 -0.59 -10.77 0.80
N LEU A 126 0.64 -10.24 0.87
CA LEU A 126 1.16 -9.25 -0.08
C LEU A 126 1.08 -9.74 -1.52
N ARG A 127 0.50 -8.88 -2.37
CA ARG A 127 0.33 -9.10 -3.81
C ARG A 127 1.03 -8.02 -4.60
N THR A 128 1.60 -8.43 -5.71
CA THR A 128 2.17 -7.51 -6.69
C THR A 128 1.23 -7.31 -7.88
N ASP A 129 1.45 -6.22 -8.60
CA ASP A 129 0.80 -5.87 -9.88
C ASP A 129 1.06 -6.90 -10.99
N ASP A 130 2.02 -7.81 -10.77
CA ASP A 130 2.22 -9.01 -11.57
C ASP A 130 2.32 -10.25 -10.69
N SER A 131 1.20 -10.97 -10.52
CA SER A 131 1.10 -12.23 -9.75
C SER A 131 2.19 -13.28 -10.05
N ARG A 132 2.88 -13.20 -11.19
CA ARG A 132 4.05 -14.06 -11.51
C ARG A 132 5.25 -13.78 -10.58
N ARG A 133 5.32 -12.59 -9.96
CA ARG A 133 6.38 -12.15 -9.04
C ARG A 133 6.11 -12.50 -7.58
N ASP A 134 4.85 -12.65 -7.18
CA ASP A 134 4.43 -12.86 -5.77
C ASP A 134 5.31 -13.88 -5.04
N GLY A 135 5.51 -15.06 -5.62
CA GLY A 135 6.30 -16.11 -4.97
C GLY A 135 7.80 -15.77 -4.84
N ALA A 136 8.37 -14.97 -5.74
CA ALA A 136 9.75 -14.51 -5.62
C ALA A 136 9.88 -13.42 -4.56
N VAL A 137 8.94 -12.49 -4.50
CA VAL A 137 8.86 -11.44 -3.48
C VAL A 137 8.68 -12.04 -2.08
N GLN A 138 7.76 -13.00 -1.92
CA GLN A 138 7.57 -13.70 -0.64
C GLN A 138 8.83 -14.41 -0.14
N ARG A 139 9.64 -14.97 -1.06
CA ARG A 139 10.93 -15.59 -0.72
C ARG A 139 11.98 -14.55 -0.36
N ALA A 140 12.05 -13.46 -1.11
CA ALA A 140 13.01 -12.37 -0.86
C ALA A 140 12.75 -11.71 0.51
N LEU A 141 11.48 -11.54 0.89
CA LEU A 141 11.06 -11.02 2.20
C LEU A 141 11.15 -12.06 3.33
N GLY A 142 11.52 -13.31 3.05
CA GLY A 142 11.65 -14.34 4.08
C GLY A 142 10.35 -14.76 4.78
N THR A 143 9.19 -14.50 4.16
CA THR A 143 7.84 -14.65 4.77
C THR A 143 7.54 -16.04 5.35
N SER A 144 8.19 -17.09 4.86
CA SER A 144 8.07 -18.43 5.45
C SER A 144 8.62 -18.57 6.88
N GLN A 145 9.55 -17.69 7.27
CA GLN A 145 10.18 -17.65 8.59
C GLN A 145 9.75 -16.40 9.37
N HIS A 146 9.60 -15.27 8.66
CA HIS A 146 9.24 -13.97 9.20
C HIS A 146 7.98 -13.48 8.46
N PRO A 147 6.79 -13.98 8.80
CA PRO A 147 5.57 -13.71 8.05
C PRO A 147 5.09 -12.26 8.17
N THR A 148 5.54 -11.53 9.18
CA THR A 148 5.11 -10.17 9.47
C THR A 148 6.24 -9.16 9.36
N ALA A 149 5.89 -7.94 9.00
CA ALA A 149 6.69 -6.74 9.26
C ALA A 149 6.04 -5.95 10.39
N THR A 150 6.85 -5.26 11.20
CA THR A 150 6.35 -4.46 12.33
C THR A 150 7.00 -3.09 12.38
N PHE A 151 6.26 -2.10 12.86
CA PHE A 151 6.78 -0.77 13.18
C PHE A 151 6.38 -0.38 14.61
N SER A 152 7.33 0.09 15.40
CA SER A 152 7.11 0.63 16.75
C SER A 152 7.68 2.04 16.85
N LEU A 153 6.89 2.98 17.40
CA LEU A 153 7.33 4.36 17.60
C LEU A 153 8.43 4.42 18.68
N ALA A 154 9.56 5.03 18.35
CA ALA A 154 10.68 5.19 19.26
C ALA A 154 10.67 6.55 19.99
N GLU A 155 10.14 7.59 19.34
CA GLU A 155 10.08 8.96 19.86
C GLU A 155 8.66 9.51 19.76
N GLU A 156 8.19 10.16 20.82
CA GLU A 156 6.87 10.80 20.86
C GLU A 156 6.73 11.87 19.77
N LEU A 157 5.57 11.92 19.11
CA LEU A 157 5.28 12.89 18.05
C LEU A 157 4.37 13.98 18.58
N HIS A 158 4.87 15.20 18.64
CA HIS A 158 4.06 16.35 19.00
C HIS A 158 3.17 16.77 17.84
N ILE A 159 1.88 16.86 18.12
CA ILE A 159 0.85 17.32 17.19
C ILE A 159 0.70 18.82 17.45
N ASP A 160 1.46 19.64 16.73
CA ASP A 160 1.27 21.10 16.80
C ASP A 160 -0.20 21.41 16.45
N GLY A 161 -0.87 22.25 17.27
CA GLY A 161 -2.33 22.45 17.42
C GLY A 161 -3.20 22.80 16.19
N ALA A 162 -2.93 22.20 15.04
CA ALA A 162 -3.67 22.28 13.78
C ALA A 162 -4.84 21.27 13.70
N VAL A 163 -4.90 20.29 14.60
CA VAL A 163 -5.95 19.25 14.56
C VAL A 163 -7.34 19.79 14.93
N GLU A 164 -7.43 20.91 15.66
CA GLU A 164 -8.72 21.50 16.05
C GLU A 164 -9.54 22.05 14.87
N LEU A 165 -8.97 22.20 13.67
CA LEU A 165 -9.64 22.79 12.51
C LEU A 165 -9.90 21.82 11.36
N GLY A 166 -9.66 20.52 11.55
CA GLY A 166 -9.80 19.51 10.48
C GLY A 166 -8.82 19.72 9.33
N GLY A 167 -7.69 20.40 9.57
CA GLY A 167 -6.61 20.53 8.61
C GLY A 167 -5.70 19.30 8.61
N SER A 168 -4.99 19.07 7.51
CA SER A 168 -3.91 18.10 7.47
C SER A 168 -2.69 18.59 8.23
N ILE A 169 -1.93 17.65 8.79
CA ILE A 169 -0.62 17.89 9.42
C ILE A 169 0.43 17.00 8.75
N SER A 170 1.67 17.46 8.76
CA SER A 170 2.83 16.67 8.33
C SER A 170 3.78 16.51 9.51
N LEU A 171 4.22 15.28 9.78
CA LEU A 171 5.10 14.93 10.89
C LEU A 171 6.21 14.00 10.38
N MET A 172 7.28 13.87 11.18
CA MET A 172 8.33 12.88 10.95
C MET A 172 8.31 11.86 12.07
N ALA A 173 7.99 10.60 11.76
CA ALA A 173 7.90 9.52 12.73
C ALA A 173 9.21 8.73 12.82
N SER A 174 9.93 8.86 13.94
CA SER A 174 11.11 8.04 14.23
C SER A 174 10.70 6.76 14.96
N GLY A 175 11.08 5.60 14.42
CA GLY A 175 10.72 4.31 14.99
C GLY A 175 11.59 3.16 14.53
N ASP A 176 11.32 1.99 15.09
CA ASP A 176 11.98 0.74 14.75
C ASP A 176 11.14 -0.06 13.76
N LEU A 177 11.64 -0.22 12.54
CA LEU A 177 11.03 -1.05 11.50
C LEU A 177 11.69 -2.42 11.51
N THR A 178 10.88 -3.48 11.54
CA THR A 178 11.36 -4.87 11.43
C THR A 178 10.82 -5.51 10.15
N VAL A 179 11.71 -5.96 9.29
CA VAL A 179 11.40 -6.71 8.06
C VAL A 179 12.35 -7.91 7.97
N ASN A 180 11.84 -9.07 7.55
CA ASN A 180 12.65 -10.31 7.47
C ASN A 180 13.38 -10.63 8.80
N GLY A 181 12.77 -10.29 9.93
CA GLY A 181 13.34 -10.49 11.27
C GLY A 181 14.50 -9.57 11.65
N ILE A 182 14.84 -8.59 10.81
CA ILE A 182 15.89 -7.59 11.07
C ILE A 182 15.25 -6.25 11.38
N THR A 183 15.67 -5.65 12.50
CA THR A 183 15.18 -4.35 12.96
C THR A 183 16.17 -3.25 12.59
N GLN A 184 15.67 -2.16 11.99
CA GLN A 184 16.42 -0.95 11.67
C GLN A 184 15.65 0.28 12.14
N PRO A 185 16.35 1.31 12.68
CA PRO A 185 15.73 2.59 12.94
C PRO A 185 15.41 3.28 11.60
N VAL A 186 14.20 3.84 11.49
CA VAL A 186 13.75 4.60 10.32
C VAL A 186 13.09 5.90 10.77
N THR A 187 13.12 6.89 9.89
CA THR A 187 12.35 8.13 10.05
C THR A 187 11.43 8.25 8.84
N ILE A 188 10.13 8.29 9.08
CA ILE A 188 9.09 8.24 8.04
C ILE A 188 8.43 9.61 7.96
N ASP A 189 8.33 10.16 6.75
CA ASP A 189 7.48 11.32 6.50
C ASP A 189 6.02 10.88 6.45
N ILE A 190 5.19 11.46 7.33
CA ILE A 190 3.77 11.13 7.43
C ILE A 190 2.91 12.38 7.26
N GLU A 191 1.77 12.20 6.62
CA GLU A 191 0.69 13.18 6.60
C GLU A 191 -0.56 12.58 7.24
N ALA A 192 -1.26 13.35 8.06
CA ALA A 192 -2.43 12.89 8.78
C ALA A 192 -3.55 13.92 8.82
N GLN A 193 -4.79 13.45 8.89
CA GLN A 193 -5.96 14.30 9.08
C GLN A 193 -7.05 13.55 9.86
N LEU A 194 -7.63 14.23 10.85
CA LEU A 194 -8.83 13.76 11.54
C LEU A 194 -10.07 14.20 10.74
N VAL A 195 -10.89 13.23 10.33
CA VAL A 195 -12.14 13.43 9.59
C VAL A 195 -13.27 12.78 10.38
N GLY A 196 -14.06 13.60 11.10
CA GLY A 196 -15.12 13.13 11.99
C GLY A 196 -14.60 12.24 13.11
N SER A 197 -14.74 10.92 12.95
CA SER A 197 -14.30 9.89 13.90
C SER A 197 -13.24 8.94 13.32
N VAL A 198 -12.62 9.30 12.19
CA VAL A 198 -11.59 8.53 11.51
C VAL A 198 -10.32 9.38 11.39
N ILE A 199 -9.17 8.83 11.76
CA ILE A 199 -7.87 9.42 11.45
C ILE A 199 -7.35 8.77 10.18
N ALA A 200 -7.18 9.54 9.12
CA ALA A 200 -6.49 9.12 7.91
C ALA A 200 -5.01 9.47 8.03
N VAL A 201 -4.13 8.50 7.80
CA VAL A 201 -2.67 8.68 7.81
C VAL A 201 -2.09 8.06 6.55
N VAL A 202 -1.24 8.80 5.84
CA VAL A 202 -0.41 8.27 4.76
C VAL A 202 1.05 8.52 5.10
N GLY A 203 1.93 7.67 4.59
CA GLY A 203 3.36 7.86 4.79
C GLY A 203 4.18 7.08 3.79
N SER A 204 5.42 7.53 3.62
CA SER A 204 6.39 6.85 2.79
C SER A 204 7.81 7.05 3.31
N VAL A 205 8.68 6.10 3.00
CA VAL A 205 10.11 6.17 3.33
C VAL A 205 10.91 5.33 2.34
N GLU A 206 12.07 5.83 1.92
CA GLU A 206 13.01 5.06 1.13
C GLU A 206 13.75 4.05 2.01
N ILE A 207 13.78 2.79 1.57
CA ILE A 207 14.40 1.68 2.28
C ILE A 207 15.46 1.04 1.38
N THR A 208 16.66 0.82 1.92
CA THR A 208 17.68 -0.02 1.29
C THR A 208 17.43 -1.49 1.62
N PHE A 209 17.25 -2.34 0.61
CA PHE A 209 16.83 -3.73 0.83
C PHE A 209 17.87 -4.58 1.58
N ALA A 210 19.15 -4.29 1.34
CA ALA A 210 20.25 -5.02 1.97
C ALA A 210 20.29 -4.84 3.50
N ASP A 211 19.77 -3.75 4.03
CA ASP A 211 19.69 -3.50 5.47
C ASP A 211 18.75 -4.47 6.19
N PHE A 212 17.84 -5.10 5.44
CA PHE A 212 16.88 -6.10 5.91
C PHE A 212 17.18 -7.51 5.34
N ASP A 213 18.38 -7.73 4.79
CA ASP A 213 18.76 -8.98 4.12
C ASP A 213 17.79 -9.40 2.99
N VAL A 214 17.12 -8.41 2.38
CA VAL A 214 16.24 -8.62 1.23
C VAL A 214 17.07 -8.49 -0.03
N THR A 215 17.16 -9.57 -0.80
CA THR A 215 17.87 -9.59 -2.08
C THR A 215 16.87 -9.50 -3.23
N VAL A 216 17.03 -8.50 -4.09
CA VAL A 216 16.17 -8.34 -5.27
C VAL A 216 16.32 -9.56 -6.20
N PRO A 217 15.22 -10.24 -6.57
CA PRO A 217 15.27 -11.39 -7.46
C PRO A 217 15.83 -11.02 -8.84
N GLN A 218 16.83 -11.78 -9.33
CA GLN A 218 17.32 -11.62 -10.70
C GLN A 218 16.36 -12.28 -11.69
N VAL A 219 15.73 -11.49 -12.57
CA VAL A 219 14.81 -11.98 -13.61
C VAL A 219 15.39 -11.66 -14.99
N PRO A 220 15.42 -12.59 -15.97
CA PRO A 220 16.06 -12.36 -17.28
C PRO A 220 15.49 -11.21 -18.12
N ILE A 221 14.31 -10.68 -17.77
CA ILE A 221 13.63 -9.56 -18.44
C ILE A 221 13.99 -8.21 -17.77
N VAL A 222 14.42 -8.22 -16.51
CA VAL A 222 14.83 -7.02 -15.76
C VAL A 222 16.29 -6.74 -16.10
N LEU A 223 16.57 -5.57 -16.69
CA LEU A 223 17.95 -5.13 -16.99
C LEU A 223 18.66 -4.67 -15.73
N SER A 224 17.94 -3.95 -14.88
CA SER A 224 18.35 -3.54 -13.53
C SER A 224 17.11 -3.26 -12.69
N ALA A 225 17.21 -3.57 -11.40
CA ALA A 225 16.32 -3.07 -10.36
C ALA A 225 17.20 -2.32 -9.36
N GLU A 226 16.64 -1.29 -8.74
CA GLU A 226 17.35 -0.53 -7.71
C GLU A 226 17.60 -1.37 -6.46
N ASP A 227 18.61 -1.01 -5.68
CA ASP A 227 18.96 -1.63 -4.39
C ASP A 227 18.15 -1.04 -3.21
N HIS A 228 17.28 -0.08 -3.53
CA HIS A 228 16.36 0.58 -2.64
C HIS A 228 14.96 0.64 -3.28
N GLY A 229 13.97 0.97 -2.47
CA GLY A 229 12.60 1.24 -2.91
C GLY A 229 11.84 2.02 -1.86
N ILE A 230 10.67 2.50 -2.23
CA ILE A 230 9.79 3.25 -1.33
C ILE A 230 8.90 2.25 -0.60
N MET A 231 8.96 2.21 0.73
CA MET A 231 7.89 1.65 1.55
C MET A 231 6.80 2.71 1.69
N GLU A 232 5.55 2.33 1.47
CA GLU A 232 4.39 3.22 1.55
C GLU A 232 3.25 2.60 2.36
N PHE A 233 2.39 3.43 2.92
CA PHE A 233 1.17 2.98 3.57
C PHE A 233 0.07 4.04 3.56
N GLN A 234 -1.15 3.55 3.70
CA GLN A 234 -2.33 4.32 4.07
C GLN A 234 -3.00 3.58 5.23
N LEU A 235 -3.23 4.25 6.35
CA LEU A 235 -3.88 3.67 7.51
C LEU A 235 -5.06 4.55 7.90
N LEU A 236 -6.22 3.92 8.02
CA LEU A 236 -7.39 4.51 8.63
C LEU A 236 -7.46 4.01 10.06
N PHE A 237 -7.65 4.91 11.03
CA PHE A 237 -7.82 4.52 12.42
C PHE A 237 -9.19 4.93 12.94
N ARG A 238 -9.76 4.07 13.78
CA ARG A 238 -10.97 4.35 14.57
C ARG A 238 -10.72 4.14 16.05
N ARG A 239 -11.53 4.77 16.88
CA ARG A 239 -11.42 4.65 18.34
C ARG A 239 -11.69 3.22 18.78
N SER A 240 -10.81 2.71 19.66
CA SER A 240 -10.92 1.37 20.26
C SER A 240 -11.72 1.36 21.56
#